data_AF-A0A1F3E1S7-F1
#
_entry.id   AF-A0A1F3E1S7-F1
#
_cell.length_a   1.000
_cell.length_b   1.000
_cell.length_c   1.000
_cell.angle_alpha   90.00
_cell.angle_beta   90.00
_cell.angle_gamma   90.00
#
_symmetry.space_group_name_H-M   'P 1'
#
loop_
_entity.id
_entity.type
_entity.pdbx_description
1 polymer ?
#
loop_
_entity_poly.entity_id
_entity_poly.type
_entity_poly.pdbx_seq_one_letter_code
_entity_poly.pdbx_strand_id
1 'polypeptide(L)'
;MLGIINNYDLSDDIVKAALNDKYNVKANYVYRTDRVKYPTNVIYNTGVFNDFSMFDWKNIVANNPEKWIKSIQTIKYSPNGQSLEEKDINNKYSAVKYAYSDILPVITANNARYDNIYFNNFESELIPMNIAHSGSNSLNYTNNPDFKITNTLILDNELIQQGANIRLWLKSTTNNAAPDFKIKLNNNLAEYPFKKVAQTGDWSLFESNIKEWAGLTAGASLDIALDYTLNQGEEVFIDDIRFQPTVAQATCYVYDPLNFRLVAQFNDQHFATFYQYNEEGKLIRIMVETERGLKTVKETQYNIPRKVL
;
A
#
# COMPACT_ATOMS: atom_id res chain seq x y z
N MET A 1 5.84 -21.98 16.26
CA MET A 1 5.87 -20.52 16.00
C MET A 1 5.11 -20.35 14.70
N LEU A 2 3.87 -19.85 14.76
CA LEU A 2 2.97 -19.71 13.61
C LEU A 2 3.47 -18.58 12.70
N GLY A 3 4.60 -18.81 12.03
CA GLY A 3 5.07 -18.01 10.93
C GLY A 3 4.81 -18.82 9.67
N ILE A 4 4.26 -18.16 8.66
CA ILE A 4 3.92 -18.71 7.36
C ILE A 4 2.56 -19.44 7.39
N ILE A 5 1.72 -19.12 6.42
CA ILE A 5 0.43 -19.73 6.11
C ILE A 5 -0.74 -19.35 7.02
N ASN A 6 -1.43 -18.30 6.61
CA ASN A 6 -2.90 -18.22 6.66
C ASN A 6 -3.44 -17.32 5.52
N ASN A 7 -2.57 -16.50 4.91
CA ASN A 7 -2.97 -15.54 3.88
C ASN A 7 -2.66 -15.98 2.42
N TYR A 8 -2.16 -17.21 2.20
CA TYR A 8 -1.70 -17.69 0.87
C TYR A 8 -2.40 -18.95 0.34
N ASP A 9 -3.53 -19.35 0.93
CA ASP A 9 -4.29 -20.55 0.52
C ASP A 9 -3.42 -21.81 0.32
N LEU A 10 -2.37 -21.95 1.15
CA LEU A 10 -1.48 -23.10 1.10
C LEU A 10 -2.15 -24.26 1.85
N SER A 11 -2.77 -25.16 1.10
CA SER A 11 -3.49 -26.32 1.65
C SER A 11 -2.56 -27.48 2.04
N ASP A 12 -1.35 -27.55 1.48
CA ASP A 12 -0.43 -28.68 1.65
C ASP A 12 0.53 -28.51 2.84
N ASP A 13 0.38 -29.35 3.86
CA ASP A 13 1.19 -29.35 5.08
C ASP A 13 2.69 -29.64 4.84
N ILE A 14 3.06 -30.32 3.75
CA ILE A 14 4.46 -30.54 3.36
C ILE A 14 5.09 -29.23 2.88
N VAL A 15 4.36 -28.47 2.06
CA VAL A 15 4.78 -27.13 1.64
C VAL A 15 4.90 -26.21 2.85
N LYS A 16 3.97 -26.33 3.81
CA LYS A 16 4.05 -25.56 5.06
C LYS A 16 5.32 -25.85 5.85
N ALA A 17 5.63 -27.13 6.03
CA ALA A 17 6.84 -27.57 6.72
C ALA A 17 8.12 -27.09 6.02
N ALA A 18 8.18 -27.19 4.68
CA ALA A 18 9.33 -26.75 3.89
C ALA A 18 9.54 -25.23 3.95
N LEU A 19 8.46 -24.45 3.96
CA LEU A 19 8.54 -23.00 4.13
C LEU A 19 9.03 -22.62 5.54
N ASN A 20 8.59 -23.35 6.56
CA ASN A 20 9.00 -23.15 7.95
C ASN A 20 10.46 -23.49 8.24
N ASP A 21 11.10 -24.30 7.38
CA ASP A 21 12.52 -24.63 7.48
C ASP A 21 13.44 -23.51 6.91
N LYS A 22 12.86 -22.49 6.25
CA LYS A 22 13.62 -21.35 5.75
C LYS A 22 13.98 -20.38 6.88
N TYR A 23 15.23 -19.91 6.87
CA TYR A 23 15.68 -18.84 7.75
C TYR A 23 15.11 -17.48 7.28
N ASN A 24 14.23 -16.90 8.09
CA ASN A 24 13.68 -15.56 7.88
C ASN A 24 14.13 -14.60 8.99
N VAL A 25 14.30 -13.32 8.65
CA VAL A 25 14.68 -12.29 9.62
C VAL A 25 13.54 -12.06 10.59
N LYS A 26 13.73 -12.42 11.86
CA LYS A 26 12.69 -12.30 12.90
C LYS A 26 12.59 -10.92 13.53
N ALA A 27 13.73 -10.29 13.75
CA ALA A 27 13.82 -9.01 14.43
C ALA A 27 15.17 -8.36 14.17
N ASN A 28 15.18 -7.03 14.18
CA ASN A 28 16.39 -6.22 14.17
C ASN A 28 16.64 -5.68 15.58
N TYR A 29 17.91 -5.63 15.97
CA TYR A 29 18.36 -5.10 17.26
C TYR A 29 19.39 -3.99 17.04
N VAL A 30 19.31 -2.95 17.86
CA VAL A 30 20.23 -1.81 17.84
C VAL A 30 20.88 -1.69 19.21
N TYR A 31 22.20 -1.48 19.24
CA TYR A 31 22.94 -1.29 20.48
C TYR A 31 22.84 0.16 20.95
N ARG A 32 22.38 0.37 22.19
CA ARG A 32 22.27 1.66 22.86
C ARG A 32 23.50 1.92 23.72
N THR A 33 24.32 2.87 23.31
CA THR A 33 25.49 3.35 24.07
C THR A 33 25.77 4.81 23.75
N ASP A 34 26.32 5.51 24.72
CA ASP A 34 26.81 6.87 24.54
C ASP A 34 28.19 6.85 23.86
N ARG A 35 28.63 8.02 23.39
CA ARG A 35 29.97 8.20 22.85
C ARG A 35 30.84 8.93 23.88
N VAL A 36 32.08 8.49 24.04
CA VAL A 36 33.02 9.13 24.97
C VAL A 36 33.88 10.16 24.25
N LYS A 37 34.12 11.28 24.93
CA LYS A 37 35.19 12.23 24.60
C LYS A 37 36.38 11.97 25.52
N TYR A 38 37.48 11.46 24.99
CA TYR A 38 38.67 11.20 25.80
C TYR A 38 39.42 12.52 26.07
N PRO A 39 39.75 12.85 27.33
CA PRO A 39 40.35 14.14 27.72
C PRO A 39 41.87 14.23 27.50
N THR A 40 42.46 13.47 26.59
CA THR A 40 43.93 13.46 26.35
C THR A 40 44.27 13.72 24.89
N ASN A 41 45.50 14.17 24.62
CA ASN A 41 46.11 14.61 23.34
C ASN A 41 46.12 13.57 22.18
N VAL A 42 45.17 12.65 22.15
CA VAL A 42 44.94 11.67 21.10
C VAL A 42 43.72 12.11 20.28
N ILE A 43 43.77 11.95 18.97
CA ILE A 43 42.86 12.52 17.96
C ILE A 43 41.41 11.95 18.05
N TYR A 44 41.05 11.24 19.12
CA TYR A 44 39.69 10.75 19.38
C TYR A 44 38.80 11.83 20.01
N ASN A 45 38.78 13.02 19.39
CA ASN A 45 37.96 14.14 19.87
C ASN A 45 36.47 13.96 19.60
N THR A 46 36.08 12.92 18.84
CA THR A 46 34.70 12.56 18.53
C THR A 46 34.60 11.08 18.14
N GLY A 47 33.90 10.24 18.92
CA GLY A 47 33.05 9.22 18.27
C GLY A 47 33.21 7.72 18.57
N VAL A 48 33.90 7.29 19.62
CA VAL A 48 33.90 5.85 20.02
C VAL A 48 32.82 5.55 21.06
N PHE A 49 32.23 4.35 21.00
CA PHE A 49 31.25 3.86 21.98
C PHE A 49 31.86 3.79 23.38
N ASN A 50 31.07 4.18 24.39
CA ASN A 50 31.45 4.11 25.79
C ASN A 50 31.59 2.68 26.29
N ASP A 51 30.67 1.82 25.83
CA ASP A 51 30.68 0.39 26.06
C ASP A 51 30.16 -0.32 24.82
N PHE A 52 30.57 -1.58 24.64
CA PHE A 52 30.02 -2.44 23.59
C PHE A 52 30.10 -3.89 24.02
N SER A 53 28.98 -4.59 23.91
CA SER A 53 28.90 -6.04 24.09
C SER A 53 28.30 -6.64 22.82
N MET A 54 28.99 -7.63 22.25
CA MET A 54 28.48 -8.37 21.09
C MET A 54 27.09 -8.95 21.35
N PHE A 55 26.27 -9.03 20.31
CA PHE A 55 24.97 -9.68 20.39
C PHE A 55 25.15 -11.20 20.48
N ASP A 56 24.59 -11.82 21.53
CA ASP A 56 24.54 -13.27 21.65
C ASP A 56 23.40 -13.82 20.79
N TRP A 57 23.76 -14.24 19.57
CA TRP A 57 22.84 -14.84 18.62
C TRP A 57 22.45 -16.28 18.97
N LYS A 58 23.19 -16.96 19.86
CA LYS A 58 22.87 -18.33 20.31
C LYS A 58 21.84 -18.30 21.43
N ASN A 59 21.95 -17.33 22.33
CA ASN A 59 21.05 -17.15 23.44
C ASN A 59 20.47 -15.73 23.47
N ILE A 60 19.43 -15.51 22.66
CA ILE A 60 18.81 -14.18 22.50
C ILE A 60 18.36 -13.59 23.85
N VAL A 61 17.87 -14.42 24.78
CA VAL A 61 17.37 -13.95 26.09
C VAL A 61 18.49 -13.55 27.07
N ALA A 62 19.74 -13.91 26.79
CA ALA A 62 20.89 -13.49 27.59
C ALA A 62 21.38 -12.07 27.25
N ASN A 63 20.96 -11.51 26.11
CA ASN A 63 21.30 -10.13 25.75
C ASN A 63 20.64 -9.15 26.72
N ASN A 64 21.40 -8.13 27.17
CA ASN A 64 20.84 -7.07 28.01
C ASN A 64 19.79 -6.27 27.21
N PRO A 65 18.51 -6.29 27.62
CA PRO A 65 17.42 -5.63 26.89
C PRO A 65 17.44 -4.10 26.97
N GLU A 66 18.23 -3.51 27.88
CA GLU A 66 18.43 -2.05 27.95
C GLU A 66 19.50 -1.57 26.97
N LYS A 67 20.40 -2.47 26.55
CA LYS A 67 21.49 -2.20 25.61
C LYS A 67 21.11 -2.67 24.20
N TRP A 68 20.69 -3.92 24.04
CA TRP A 68 20.20 -4.45 22.77
C TRP A 68 18.71 -4.23 22.64
N ILE A 69 18.35 -3.09 22.05
CA ILE A 69 16.97 -2.69 21.85
C ILE A 69 16.44 -3.37 20.59
N LYS A 70 15.35 -4.12 20.70
CA LYS A 70 14.62 -4.64 19.54
C LYS A 70 13.94 -3.47 18.83
N SER A 71 14.44 -3.08 17.66
CA SER A 71 13.94 -1.93 16.91
C SER A 71 12.72 -2.28 16.07
N ILE A 72 12.77 -3.44 15.42
CA ILE A 72 11.73 -3.94 14.50
C ILE A 72 11.54 -5.44 14.75
N GLN A 73 10.30 -5.90 14.72
CA GLN A 73 9.93 -7.30 14.71
C GLN A 73 9.07 -7.60 13.49
N THR A 74 9.43 -8.60 12.69
CA THR A 74 8.60 -9.06 11.59
C THR A 74 7.54 -10.04 12.10
N ILE A 75 6.28 -9.76 11.77
CA ILE A 75 5.09 -10.47 12.23
C ILE A 75 4.58 -11.44 11.16
N LYS A 76 4.55 -11.00 9.89
CA LYS A 76 4.08 -11.81 8.75
C LYS A 76 5.15 -11.86 7.66
N TYR A 77 5.21 -13.01 6.98
CA TYR A 77 6.15 -13.27 5.88
C TYR A 77 5.41 -13.80 4.66
N SER A 78 5.91 -13.48 3.47
CA SER A 78 5.51 -14.14 2.23
C SER A 78 6.11 -15.55 2.16
N PRO A 79 5.58 -16.45 1.31
CA PRO A 79 6.20 -17.75 1.02
C PRO A 79 7.65 -17.63 0.51
N ASN A 80 7.99 -16.47 -0.05
CA ASN A 80 9.32 -16.15 -0.56
C ASN A 80 10.24 -15.52 0.51
N GLY A 81 9.76 -15.37 1.76
CA GLY A 81 10.54 -14.85 2.89
C GLY A 81 10.58 -13.32 2.99
N GLN A 82 9.82 -12.60 2.15
CA GLN A 82 9.69 -11.15 2.29
C GLN A 82 8.85 -10.81 3.52
N SER A 83 9.19 -9.69 4.16
CA SER A 83 8.41 -9.13 5.26
C SER A 83 7.10 -8.52 4.73
N LEU A 84 5.97 -8.94 5.29
CA LEU A 84 4.64 -8.45 4.93
C LEU A 84 4.03 -7.54 5.99
N GLU A 85 4.39 -7.77 7.26
CA GLU A 85 3.94 -6.98 8.39
C GLU A 85 5.05 -6.91 9.41
N GLU A 86 5.38 -5.71 9.86
CA GLU A 86 6.37 -5.46 10.89
C GLU A 86 5.78 -4.63 12.02
N LYS A 87 6.45 -4.65 13.16
CA LYS A 87 6.10 -3.91 14.35
C LYS A 87 7.33 -3.25 14.93
N ASP A 88 7.26 -1.93 15.13
CA ASP A 88 8.33 -1.17 15.76
C ASP A 88 8.31 -1.26 17.30
N ILE A 89 9.30 -0.64 17.93
CA ILE A 89 9.40 -0.55 19.40
C ILE A 89 8.21 0.16 20.07
N ASN A 90 7.52 1.06 19.36
CA ASN A 90 6.36 1.81 19.85
C ASN A 90 5.04 1.07 19.60
N ASN A 91 5.10 -0.19 19.19
CA ASN A 91 3.95 -0.99 18.78
C ASN A 91 3.20 -0.47 17.55
N LYS A 92 3.85 0.32 16.70
CA LYS A 92 3.31 0.74 15.41
C LYS A 92 3.59 -0.32 14.36
N TYR A 93 2.54 -0.65 13.62
CA TYR A 93 2.61 -1.65 12.56
C TYR A 93 2.95 -0.98 11.22
N SER A 94 3.74 -1.65 10.40
CA SER A 94 3.91 -1.35 8.98
C SER A 94 3.60 -2.60 8.17
N ALA A 95 3.08 -2.41 6.97
CA ALA A 95 2.67 -3.52 6.13
C ALA A 95 2.94 -3.25 4.64
N VAL A 96 3.17 -4.34 3.90
CA VAL A 96 3.39 -4.31 2.45
C VAL A 96 2.59 -5.45 1.82
N LYS A 97 1.80 -5.15 0.78
CA LYS A 97 1.21 -6.16 -0.09
C LYS A 97 1.96 -6.22 -1.41
N TYR A 98 2.16 -7.42 -1.91
CA TYR A 98 2.81 -7.69 -3.18
C TYR A 98 1.79 -8.24 -4.18
N ALA A 99 2.03 -8.00 -5.46
CA ALA A 99 1.34 -8.62 -6.58
C ALA A 99 2.38 -9.08 -7.62
N TYR A 100 1.90 -9.52 -8.79
CA TYR A 100 2.74 -10.02 -9.88
C TYR A 100 3.65 -11.16 -9.40
N SER A 101 3.01 -12.27 -8.97
CA SER A 101 3.67 -13.43 -8.37
C SER A 101 4.45 -13.13 -7.07
N ASP A 102 3.92 -12.20 -6.26
CA ASP A 102 4.48 -11.78 -4.97
C ASP A 102 5.86 -11.08 -5.06
N ILE A 103 6.20 -10.49 -6.20
CA ILE A 103 7.49 -9.86 -6.42
C ILE A 103 7.43 -8.35 -6.23
N LEU A 104 6.37 -7.70 -6.74
CA LEU A 104 6.28 -6.25 -6.81
C LEU A 104 5.34 -5.70 -5.74
N PRO A 105 5.78 -4.73 -4.91
CA PRO A 105 4.92 -4.14 -3.88
C PRO A 105 3.84 -3.27 -4.54
N VAL A 106 2.57 -3.50 -4.22
CA VAL A 106 1.44 -2.70 -4.76
C VAL A 106 0.90 -1.69 -3.77
N ILE A 107 1.05 -1.95 -2.47
CA ILE A 107 0.77 -0.98 -1.41
C ILE A 107 1.74 -1.19 -0.25
N THR A 108 2.27 -0.08 0.25
CA THR A 108 3.07 -0.01 1.47
C THR A 108 2.36 0.94 2.43
N ALA A 109 2.28 0.58 3.71
CA ALA A 109 1.60 1.40 4.70
C ALA A 109 2.34 1.42 6.04
N ASN A 110 2.36 2.58 6.67
CA ASN A 110 2.80 2.78 8.04
C ASN A 110 1.61 3.04 8.95
N ASN A 111 1.70 2.62 10.20
CA ASN A 111 0.63 2.65 11.19
C ASN A 111 -0.64 1.89 10.71
N ALA A 112 -0.43 0.73 10.08
CA ALA A 112 -1.48 -0.17 9.62
C ALA A 112 -1.02 -1.63 9.62
N ARG A 113 -1.97 -2.54 9.87
CA ARG A 113 -1.76 -3.98 9.70
C ARG A 113 -1.95 -4.41 8.26
N TYR A 114 -1.39 -5.57 7.92
CA TYR A 114 -1.48 -6.15 6.58
C TYR A 114 -2.92 -6.45 6.14
N ASP A 115 -3.79 -6.83 7.07
CA ASP A 115 -5.20 -7.16 6.75
C ASP A 115 -6.08 -5.89 6.67
N ASN A 116 -5.58 -4.75 7.15
CA ASN A 116 -6.33 -3.49 7.24
C ASN A 116 -6.03 -2.54 6.07
N ILE A 117 -5.19 -2.97 5.11
CA ILE A 117 -4.88 -2.19 3.91
C ILE A 117 -5.35 -2.93 2.68
N TYR A 118 -5.78 -2.18 1.67
CA TYR A 118 -6.17 -2.74 0.38
C TYR A 118 -5.92 -1.71 -0.71
N PHE A 119 -5.44 -2.19 -1.85
CA PHE A 119 -5.29 -1.40 -3.05
C PHE A 119 -5.63 -2.24 -4.27
N ASN A 120 -6.43 -1.69 -5.18
CA ASN A 120 -6.79 -2.33 -6.44
C ASN A 120 -6.79 -1.28 -7.56
N ASN A 121 -5.92 -1.51 -8.53
CA ASN A 121 -5.70 -0.70 -9.73
C ASN A 121 -6.14 -1.41 -11.02
N PHE A 122 -6.79 -2.58 -10.92
CA PHE A 122 -7.32 -3.35 -12.05
C PHE A 122 -6.33 -3.79 -13.14
N GLU A 123 -5.02 -3.63 -12.92
CA GLU A 123 -3.96 -3.97 -13.89
C GLU A 123 -3.71 -5.48 -14.05
N SER A 124 -4.41 -6.34 -13.31
CA SER A 124 -4.28 -7.80 -13.44
C SER A 124 -4.97 -8.37 -14.68
N GLU A 125 -5.81 -7.59 -15.36
CA GLU A 125 -6.52 -8.02 -16.57
C GLU A 125 -5.59 -8.12 -17.78
N LEU A 126 -5.68 -9.23 -18.52
CA LEU A 126 -4.78 -9.53 -19.65
C LEU A 126 -5.05 -8.68 -20.90
N ILE A 127 -6.25 -8.10 -21.02
CA ILE A 127 -6.65 -7.29 -22.17
C ILE A 127 -6.83 -5.84 -21.71
N PRO A 128 -6.00 -4.89 -22.20
CA PRO A 128 -6.10 -3.49 -21.80
C PRO A 128 -7.40 -2.87 -22.36
N MET A 129 -8.21 -2.28 -21.48
CA MET A 129 -9.41 -1.53 -21.88
C MET A 129 -9.09 -0.12 -22.38
N ASN A 130 -7.92 0.42 -22.03
CA ASN A 130 -7.47 1.79 -22.36
C ASN A 130 -8.41 2.90 -21.84
N ILE A 131 -9.25 2.57 -20.87
CA ILE A 131 -10.02 3.52 -20.07
C ILE A 131 -9.56 3.28 -18.64
N ALA A 132 -8.68 4.15 -18.16
CA ALA A 132 -8.11 4.06 -16.83
C ALA A 132 -7.70 5.45 -16.34
N HIS A 133 -7.62 5.60 -15.02
CA HIS A 133 -7.01 6.75 -14.39
C HIS A 133 -5.48 6.59 -14.40
N SER A 134 -5.02 5.40 -14.04
CA SER A 134 -3.61 5.01 -14.15
C SER A 134 -3.47 3.64 -14.81
N GLY A 135 -2.29 3.33 -15.36
CA GLY A 135 -2.12 2.08 -16.09
C GLY A 135 -2.99 1.99 -17.34
N SER A 136 -3.66 0.85 -17.52
CA SER A 136 -4.41 0.51 -18.74
C SER A 136 -5.84 0.05 -18.49
N ASN A 137 -6.21 -0.28 -17.26
CA ASN A 137 -7.50 -0.88 -16.91
C ASN A 137 -8.19 -0.14 -15.77
N SER A 138 -9.52 -0.16 -15.79
CA SER A 138 -10.36 0.28 -14.66
C SER A 138 -11.61 -0.58 -14.59
N LEU A 139 -12.33 -0.54 -13.47
CA LEU A 139 -13.62 -1.21 -13.34
C LEU A 139 -14.72 -0.40 -14.03
N ASN A 140 -15.44 -1.02 -14.95
CA ASN A 140 -16.70 -0.49 -15.45
C ASN A 140 -17.85 -0.85 -14.49
N TYR A 141 -18.23 0.10 -13.62
CA TYR A 141 -19.30 -0.07 -12.63
C TYR A 141 -20.68 -0.21 -13.29
N THR A 142 -20.91 0.42 -14.44
CA THR A 142 -22.17 0.31 -15.19
C THR A 142 -22.51 -1.14 -15.54
N ASN A 143 -21.49 -1.95 -15.84
CA ASN A 143 -21.65 -3.37 -16.14
C ASN A 143 -21.55 -4.28 -14.91
N ASN A 144 -21.14 -3.74 -13.75
CA ASN A 144 -20.94 -4.51 -12.53
C ASN A 144 -21.32 -3.69 -11.27
N PRO A 145 -22.62 -3.36 -11.09
CA PRO A 145 -23.08 -2.51 -10.00
C PRO A 145 -22.96 -3.17 -8.61
N ASP A 146 -22.84 -4.50 -8.56
CA ASP A 146 -22.69 -5.29 -7.33
C ASP A 146 -21.23 -5.49 -6.91
N PHE A 147 -20.29 -4.78 -7.56
CA PHE A 147 -18.88 -4.87 -7.22
C PHE A 147 -18.62 -4.50 -5.75
N LYS A 148 -17.94 -5.41 -5.06
CA LYS A 148 -17.45 -5.22 -3.70
C LYS A 148 -16.00 -4.74 -3.75
N ILE A 149 -15.75 -3.59 -3.13
CA ILE A 149 -14.43 -3.01 -2.94
C ILE A 149 -13.55 -3.94 -2.10
N THR A 150 -14.12 -4.54 -1.06
CA THR A 150 -13.44 -5.55 -0.22
C THR A 150 -14.24 -6.84 -0.20
N ASN A 151 -13.58 -7.98 -0.44
CA ASN A 151 -14.22 -9.29 -0.45
C ASN A 151 -13.90 -10.16 0.79
N THR A 152 -12.91 -9.78 1.61
CA THR A 152 -12.38 -10.64 2.68
C THR A 152 -11.82 -9.86 3.88
N LEU A 153 -12.28 -8.63 4.11
CA LEU A 153 -11.76 -7.85 5.24
C LEU A 153 -12.44 -8.29 6.54
N ILE A 154 -11.65 -8.53 7.59
CA ILE A 154 -12.16 -8.83 8.92
C ILE A 154 -11.96 -7.58 9.77
N LEU A 155 -13.05 -7.11 10.38
CA LEU A 155 -13.00 -5.95 11.26
C LEU A 155 -12.20 -6.29 12.53
N ASP A 156 -11.15 -5.54 12.83
CA ASP A 156 -10.36 -5.70 14.06
C ASP A 156 -10.59 -4.54 15.05
N ASN A 157 -10.05 -4.68 16.25
CA ASN A 157 -10.16 -3.64 17.28
C ASN A 157 -9.48 -2.33 16.86
N GLU A 158 -8.49 -2.39 15.98
CA GLU A 158 -7.72 -1.23 15.56
C GLU A 158 -8.53 -0.36 14.60
N LEU A 159 -9.16 -0.97 13.59
CA LEU A 159 -10.13 -0.33 12.70
C LEU A 159 -11.34 0.19 13.46
N ILE A 160 -11.85 -0.55 14.46
CA ILE A 160 -12.96 -0.08 15.30
C ILE A 160 -12.62 1.23 16.02
N GLN A 161 -11.40 1.34 16.55
CA GLN A 161 -10.98 2.52 17.32
C GLN A 161 -10.55 3.69 16.43
N GLN A 162 -9.90 3.40 15.30
CA GLN A 162 -9.26 4.43 14.47
C GLN A 162 -10.14 4.90 13.31
N GLY A 163 -11.11 4.09 12.90
CA GLY A 163 -11.84 4.28 11.65
C GLY A 163 -10.99 3.90 10.43
N ALA A 164 -11.60 4.05 9.25
CA ALA A 164 -10.95 3.81 7.98
C ALA A 164 -11.23 4.93 6.96
N ASN A 165 -10.35 5.04 5.99
CA ASN A 165 -10.47 5.94 4.86
C ASN A 165 -10.46 5.13 3.57
N ILE A 166 -11.38 5.48 2.67
CA ILE A 166 -11.43 4.94 1.31
C ILE A 166 -11.23 6.09 0.35
N ARG A 167 -10.31 5.89 -0.59
CA ARG A 167 -10.12 6.78 -1.72
C ARG A 167 -10.13 6.00 -3.02
N LEU A 168 -10.73 6.58 -4.04
CA LEU A 168 -10.79 6.00 -5.37
C LEU A 168 -10.87 7.11 -6.41
N TRP A 169 -10.46 6.76 -7.62
CA TRP A 169 -10.63 7.60 -8.79
C TRP A 169 -11.87 7.15 -9.54
N LEU A 170 -12.72 8.11 -9.91
CA LEU A 170 -13.98 7.82 -10.60
C LEU A 170 -14.19 8.77 -11.76
N LYS A 171 -14.65 8.22 -12.88
CA LYS A 171 -15.09 8.95 -14.06
C LYS A 171 -16.56 8.61 -14.34
N SER A 172 -17.41 9.63 -14.48
CA SER A 172 -18.81 9.52 -14.92
C SER A 172 -19.02 10.35 -16.19
N THR A 173 -19.72 9.80 -17.18
CA THR A 173 -20.01 10.51 -18.45
C THR A 173 -21.08 11.59 -18.33
N THR A 174 -21.93 11.53 -17.31
CA THR A 174 -23.07 12.46 -17.15
C THR A 174 -22.99 13.32 -15.90
N ASN A 175 -22.25 12.89 -14.87
CA ASN A 175 -22.22 13.58 -13.58
C ASN A 175 -20.85 13.55 -12.91
N ASN A 176 -19.89 14.28 -13.48
CA ASN A 176 -18.57 14.46 -12.86
C ASN A 176 -18.54 15.55 -11.76
N ALA A 177 -19.62 16.30 -11.54
CA ALA A 177 -19.61 17.50 -10.70
C ALA A 177 -20.02 17.24 -9.23
N ALA A 178 -21.05 16.42 -8.96
CA ALA A 178 -21.51 16.09 -7.60
C ALA A 178 -22.48 14.87 -7.55
N PRO A 179 -22.06 13.68 -8.00
CA PRO A 179 -22.85 12.45 -7.83
C PRO A 179 -22.97 12.04 -6.35
N ASP A 180 -24.15 11.54 -5.95
CA ASP A 180 -24.43 11.04 -4.60
C ASP A 180 -23.80 9.64 -4.40
N PHE A 181 -22.52 9.50 -4.71
CA PHE A 181 -21.78 8.26 -4.46
C PHE A 181 -21.67 8.04 -2.96
N LYS A 182 -22.04 6.85 -2.51
CA LYS A 182 -21.85 6.41 -1.13
C LYS A 182 -21.11 5.09 -1.12
N ILE A 183 -20.48 4.76 -0.01
CA ILE A 183 -20.14 3.37 0.29
C ILE A 183 -21.23 2.80 1.19
N LYS A 184 -21.53 1.52 1.01
CA LYS A 184 -22.38 0.74 1.91
C LYS A 184 -21.58 -0.38 2.57
N LEU A 185 -21.86 -0.61 3.85
CA LEU A 185 -21.31 -1.73 4.62
C LEU A 185 -22.33 -2.88 4.63
N ASN A 186 -21.89 -4.12 4.41
CA ASN A 186 -22.66 -5.37 4.56
C ASN A 186 -24.11 -5.27 4.02
N ASN A 187 -24.28 -4.91 2.74
CA ASN A 187 -25.58 -4.79 2.06
C ASN A 187 -26.58 -3.82 2.75
N ASN A 188 -26.13 -2.58 3.03
CA ASN A 188 -26.92 -1.45 3.58
C ASN A 188 -27.04 -1.40 5.11
N LEU A 189 -26.12 -2.01 5.86
CA LEU A 189 -26.07 -1.84 7.31
C LEU A 189 -25.75 -0.40 7.72
N ALA A 190 -24.89 0.27 6.95
CA ALA A 190 -24.62 1.71 7.05
C ALA A 190 -24.11 2.25 5.72
N GLU A 191 -24.32 3.55 5.52
CA GLU A 191 -23.88 4.29 4.34
C GLU A 191 -22.97 5.46 4.74
N TYR A 192 -21.95 5.73 3.92
CA TYR A 192 -21.07 6.88 4.10
C TYR A 192 -20.90 7.62 2.76
N PRO A 193 -21.15 8.94 2.71
CA PRO A 193 -21.04 9.70 1.48
C PRO A 193 -19.58 9.85 1.05
N PHE A 194 -19.35 9.79 -0.26
CA PHE A 194 -18.10 10.24 -0.84
C PHE A 194 -18.09 11.77 -0.95
N LYS A 195 -16.94 12.35 -0.63
CA LYS A 195 -16.60 13.74 -0.89
C LYS A 195 -15.63 13.80 -2.06
N LYS A 196 -15.93 14.62 -3.07
CA LYS A 196 -14.96 14.95 -4.12
C LYS A 196 -13.82 15.79 -3.55
N VAL A 197 -12.59 15.34 -3.78
CA VAL A 197 -11.35 15.97 -3.30
C VAL A 197 -10.72 16.82 -4.41
N ALA A 198 -10.58 16.24 -5.60
CA ALA A 198 -9.92 16.87 -6.74
C ALA A 198 -10.48 16.31 -8.05
N GLN A 199 -10.14 16.97 -9.16
CA GLN A 199 -10.43 16.48 -10.51
C GLN A 199 -9.25 16.78 -11.43
N THR A 200 -8.87 15.78 -12.22
CA THR A 200 -7.86 15.89 -13.27
C THR A 200 -8.41 15.29 -14.55
N GLY A 201 -8.64 16.15 -15.56
CA GLY A 201 -9.32 15.73 -16.78
C GLY A 201 -10.73 15.19 -16.46
N ASP A 202 -11.01 13.98 -16.92
CA ASP A 202 -12.30 13.32 -16.73
C ASP A 202 -12.41 12.53 -15.42
N TRP A 203 -11.31 12.37 -14.69
CA TRP A 203 -11.24 11.58 -13.47
C TRP A 203 -11.30 12.48 -12.24
N SER A 204 -12.09 12.08 -11.26
CA SER A 204 -12.25 12.77 -9.98
C SER A 204 -11.84 11.87 -8.82
N LEU A 205 -11.04 12.41 -7.90
CA LEU A 205 -10.68 11.75 -6.66
C LEU A 205 -11.83 11.91 -5.66
N PHE A 206 -12.34 10.79 -5.16
CA PHE A 206 -13.33 10.76 -4.09
C PHE A 206 -12.76 10.16 -2.82
N GLU A 207 -13.20 10.68 -1.68
CA GLU A 207 -12.86 10.22 -0.35
C GLU A 207 -14.11 9.91 0.47
N SER A 208 -14.15 8.77 1.14
CA SER A 208 -15.13 8.46 2.18
C SER A 208 -14.41 8.05 3.46
N ASN A 209 -14.92 8.52 4.60
CA ASN A 209 -14.35 8.25 5.92
C ASN A 209 -15.35 7.44 6.75
N ILE A 210 -14.98 6.22 7.10
CA ILE A 210 -15.75 5.34 7.99
C ILE A 210 -15.31 5.64 9.42
N LYS A 211 -16.18 6.28 10.19
CA LYS A 211 -15.91 6.63 11.60
C LYS A 211 -16.51 5.63 12.59
N GLU A 212 -17.60 4.98 12.19
CA GLU A 212 -18.33 4.02 13.00
C GLU A 212 -18.58 2.75 12.17
N TRP A 213 -18.89 1.64 12.83
CA TRP A 213 -19.02 0.35 12.16
C TRP A 213 -20.42 -0.24 12.32
N ALA A 214 -21.42 0.62 12.55
CA ALA A 214 -22.84 0.24 12.60
C ALA A 214 -23.14 -0.93 13.57
N GLY A 215 -22.44 -0.97 14.70
CA GLY A 215 -22.56 -2.03 15.71
C GLY A 215 -21.79 -3.32 15.42
N LEU A 216 -21.06 -3.41 14.30
CA LEU A 216 -20.14 -4.52 14.04
C LEU A 216 -19.04 -4.55 15.11
N THR A 217 -18.70 -5.76 15.55
CA THR A 217 -17.65 -6.01 16.55
C THR A 217 -16.43 -6.64 15.90
N ALA A 218 -15.30 -6.64 16.62
CA ALA A 218 -14.09 -7.28 16.14
C ALA A 218 -14.33 -8.76 15.81
N GLY A 219 -13.79 -9.23 14.69
CA GLY A 219 -14.00 -10.57 14.13
C GLY A 219 -15.16 -10.65 13.12
N ALA A 220 -15.97 -9.61 12.95
CA ALA A 220 -17.02 -9.60 11.93
C ALA A 220 -16.43 -9.49 10.52
N SER A 221 -17.06 -10.18 9.56
CA SER A 221 -16.78 -9.99 8.13
C SER A 221 -17.28 -8.61 7.70
N LEU A 222 -16.45 -7.93 6.89
CA LEU A 222 -16.72 -6.60 6.39
C LEU A 222 -16.66 -6.57 4.86
N ASP A 223 -17.83 -6.39 4.28
CA ASP A 223 -18.03 -6.14 2.87
C ASP A 223 -18.30 -4.65 2.68
N ILE A 224 -17.50 -4.01 1.82
CA ILE A 224 -17.70 -2.63 1.41
C ILE A 224 -18.00 -2.63 -0.07
N ALA A 225 -19.08 -1.96 -0.48
CA ALA A 225 -19.45 -1.78 -1.88
C ALA A 225 -19.77 -0.32 -2.17
N LEU A 226 -19.67 0.07 -3.44
CA LEU A 226 -20.22 1.35 -3.89
C LEU A 226 -21.75 1.25 -3.87
N ASP A 227 -22.40 2.29 -3.38
CA ASP A 227 -23.83 2.47 -3.45
C ASP A 227 -24.13 3.71 -4.31
N TYR A 228 -24.61 3.44 -5.52
CA TYR A 228 -24.95 4.45 -6.50
C TYR A 228 -26.04 3.97 -7.46
N THR A 229 -26.98 4.85 -7.75
CA THR A 229 -27.99 4.60 -8.78
C THR A 229 -27.56 5.29 -10.07
N LEU A 230 -27.29 4.49 -11.10
CA LEU A 230 -26.90 4.96 -12.43
C LEU A 230 -28.03 5.78 -13.08
N ASN A 231 -27.69 6.92 -13.66
CA ASN A 231 -28.60 7.65 -14.53
C ASN A 231 -28.74 6.94 -15.89
N GLN A 232 -29.84 7.20 -16.59
CA GLN A 232 -30.06 6.62 -17.92
C GLN A 232 -28.93 7.01 -18.89
N GLY A 233 -28.24 6.01 -19.44
CA GLY A 233 -27.12 6.22 -20.37
C GLY A 233 -25.81 6.68 -19.72
N GLU A 234 -25.71 6.65 -18.40
CA GLU A 234 -24.47 6.97 -17.68
C GLU A 234 -23.50 5.79 -17.69
N GLU A 235 -22.24 6.10 -17.99
CA GLU A 235 -21.11 5.19 -17.83
C GLU A 235 -20.26 5.65 -16.65
N VAL A 236 -20.05 4.75 -15.69
CA VAL A 236 -19.23 4.99 -14.50
C VAL A 236 -18.05 4.04 -14.51
N PHE A 237 -16.85 4.60 -14.41
CA PHE A 237 -15.59 3.87 -14.29
C PHE A 237 -14.94 4.19 -12.95
N ILE A 238 -14.41 3.17 -12.29
CA ILE A 238 -13.74 3.26 -10.99
C ILE A 238 -12.35 2.69 -11.13
N ASP A 239 -11.38 3.38 -10.56
CA ASP A 239 -9.98 2.98 -10.63
C ASP A 239 -9.25 3.31 -9.32
N ASP A 240 -8.08 2.71 -9.15
CA ASP A 240 -7.11 3.00 -8.10
C ASP A 240 -7.75 3.05 -6.70
N ILE A 241 -8.52 2.02 -6.34
CA ILE A 241 -9.26 1.97 -5.09
C ILE A 241 -8.30 1.64 -3.94
N ARG A 242 -8.28 2.48 -2.91
CA ARG A 242 -7.48 2.29 -1.70
C ARG A 242 -8.37 2.29 -0.45
N PHE A 243 -8.09 1.36 0.45
CA PHE A 243 -8.62 1.33 1.82
C PHE A 243 -7.46 1.24 2.81
N GLN A 244 -7.52 2.03 3.87
CA GLN A 244 -6.53 2.03 4.96
C GLN A 244 -7.16 2.55 6.26
N PRO A 245 -6.57 2.28 7.45
CA PRO A 245 -6.96 2.96 8.67
C PRO A 245 -6.77 4.47 8.55
N THR A 246 -7.62 5.27 9.20
CA THR A 246 -7.58 6.75 9.05
C THR A 246 -6.24 7.37 9.47
N VAL A 247 -5.53 6.73 10.40
CA VAL A 247 -4.23 7.20 10.91
C VAL A 247 -3.04 6.61 10.17
N ALA A 248 -3.28 5.78 9.16
CA ALA A 248 -2.23 5.16 8.36
C ALA A 248 -1.71 6.12 7.30
N GLN A 249 -0.44 5.95 6.93
CA GLN A 249 0.14 6.58 5.74
C GLN A 249 0.48 5.52 4.72
N ALA A 250 -0.11 5.58 3.52
CA ALA A 250 0.14 4.59 2.49
C ALA A 250 0.70 5.17 1.18
N THR A 251 1.52 4.37 0.51
CA THR A 251 1.98 4.61 -0.86
C THR A 251 1.59 3.41 -1.71
N CYS A 252 0.94 3.66 -2.85
CA CYS A 252 0.51 2.62 -3.78
C CYS A 252 1.29 2.69 -5.08
N TYR A 253 1.41 1.55 -5.76
CA TYR A 253 2.20 1.40 -6.96
C TYR A 253 1.40 0.66 -8.03
N VAL A 254 1.46 1.18 -9.25
CA VAL A 254 0.81 0.63 -10.43
C VAL A 254 1.89 0.30 -11.43
N TYR A 255 1.88 -0.94 -11.91
CA TYR A 255 2.86 -1.46 -12.85
C TYR A 255 2.17 -1.87 -14.14
N ASP A 256 2.88 -1.71 -15.25
CA ASP A 256 2.50 -2.33 -16.51
C ASP A 256 2.64 -3.86 -16.38
N PRO A 257 1.57 -4.64 -16.61
CA PRO A 257 1.58 -6.09 -16.42
C PRO A 257 2.48 -6.85 -17.42
N LEU A 258 2.82 -6.25 -18.55
CA LEU A 258 3.63 -6.89 -19.60
C LEU A 258 5.13 -6.77 -19.34
N ASN A 259 5.58 -5.64 -18.78
CA ASN A 259 7.00 -5.32 -18.63
C ASN A 259 7.42 -4.93 -17.21
N PHE A 260 6.48 -4.90 -16.27
CA PHE A 260 6.70 -4.60 -14.85
C PHE A 260 7.30 -3.22 -14.55
N ARG A 261 7.22 -2.27 -15.48
CA ARG A 261 7.63 -0.89 -15.24
C ARG A 261 6.59 -0.19 -14.39
N LEU A 262 7.06 0.63 -13.45
CA LEU A 262 6.20 1.48 -12.63
C LEU A 262 5.56 2.55 -13.52
N VAL A 263 4.24 2.55 -13.67
CA VAL A 263 3.51 3.51 -14.50
C VAL A 263 2.91 4.64 -13.66
N ALA A 264 2.50 4.35 -12.43
CA ALA A 264 2.04 5.34 -11.48
C ALA A 264 2.42 5.00 -10.04
N GLN A 265 2.63 6.02 -9.23
CA GLN A 265 2.81 5.90 -7.78
C GLN A 265 1.91 6.90 -7.07
N PHE A 266 1.09 6.42 -6.14
CA PHE A 266 0.18 7.24 -5.34
C PHE A 266 0.81 7.58 -4.01
N ASN A 267 0.76 8.86 -3.63
CA ASN A 267 1.18 9.30 -2.31
C ASN A 267 0.09 9.06 -1.24
N ASP A 268 0.35 9.45 0.00
CA ASP A 268 -0.63 9.31 1.09
C ASP A 268 -1.91 10.15 0.86
N GLN A 269 -1.82 11.24 0.09
CA GLN A 269 -2.98 12.01 -0.34
C GLN A 269 -3.75 11.38 -1.51
N HIS A 270 -3.27 10.25 -2.03
CA HIS A 270 -3.82 9.50 -3.17
C HIS A 270 -3.77 10.27 -4.50
N PHE A 271 -2.81 11.18 -4.61
CA PHE A 271 -2.45 11.81 -5.89
C PHE A 271 -1.36 11.00 -6.58
N ALA A 272 -1.51 10.84 -7.91
CA ALA A 272 -0.60 10.06 -8.71
C ALA A 272 0.66 10.84 -9.14
N THR A 273 1.79 10.15 -9.15
CA THR A 273 2.97 10.49 -9.95
C THR A 273 3.06 9.50 -11.10
N PHE A 274 2.92 9.99 -12.33
CA PHE A 274 2.95 9.18 -13.54
C PHE A 274 4.34 9.16 -14.16
N TYR A 275 4.74 7.98 -14.65
CA TYR A 275 6.02 7.72 -15.29
C TYR A 275 5.78 7.27 -16.74
N GLN A 276 6.30 8.05 -17.69
CA GLN A 276 6.18 7.70 -19.12
C GLN A 276 7.53 7.26 -19.66
N TYR A 277 7.50 6.18 -20.45
CA TYR A 277 8.67 5.58 -21.06
C TYR A 277 8.54 5.66 -22.59
N ASN A 278 9.67 5.77 -23.29
CA ASN A 278 9.69 5.59 -24.74
C ASN A 278 9.65 4.10 -25.12
N GLU A 279 9.62 3.80 -26.43
CA GLU A 279 9.60 2.44 -26.96
C GLU A 279 10.83 1.61 -26.54
N GLU A 280 11.98 2.25 -26.31
CA GLU A 280 13.20 1.60 -25.80
C GLU A 280 13.14 1.32 -24.29
N GLY A 281 12.13 1.82 -23.57
CA GLY A 281 11.99 1.69 -22.13
C GLY A 281 12.74 2.70 -21.28
N LYS A 282 13.23 3.79 -21.86
CA LYS A 282 13.83 4.90 -21.11
C LYS A 282 12.74 5.82 -20.58
N LEU A 283 12.86 6.22 -19.32
CA LEU A 283 11.99 7.22 -18.70
C LEU A 283 12.18 8.57 -19.42
N ILE A 284 11.09 9.10 -19.96
CA ILE A 284 11.06 10.36 -20.71
C ILE A 284 10.26 11.46 -20.01
N ARG A 285 9.26 11.12 -19.19
CA ARG A 285 8.44 12.12 -18.51
C ARG A 285 8.01 11.67 -17.12
N ILE A 286 8.03 12.60 -16.17
CA ILE A 286 7.43 12.46 -14.85
C ILE A 286 6.38 13.56 -14.71
N MET A 287 5.15 13.17 -14.39
CA MET A 287 4.04 14.09 -14.15
C MET A 287 3.47 13.84 -12.76
N VAL A 288 3.13 14.90 -12.05
CA VAL A 288 2.50 14.84 -10.72
C VAL A 288 1.11 15.43 -10.82
N GLU A 289 0.17 14.71 -10.25
CA GLU A 289 -1.18 15.17 -10.06
C GLU A 289 -1.31 16.00 -8.79
N THR A 290 -2.14 17.04 -8.86
CA THR A 290 -2.40 17.95 -7.75
C THR A 290 -3.88 18.29 -7.72
N GLU A 291 -4.35 18.92 -6.63
CA GLU A 291 -5.71 19.48 -6.55
C GLU A 291 -6.04 20.46 -7.68
N ARG A 292 -5.02 21.03 -8.34
CA ARG A 292 -5.16 22.00 -9.45
C ARG A 292 -4.97 21.36 -10.83
N GLY A 293 -4.84 20.03 -10.89
CA GLY A 293 -4.62 19.26 -12.10
C GLY A 293 -3.19 18.71 -12.25
N LEU A 294 -2.88 18.23 -13.45
CA LEU A 294 -1.65 17.53 -13.78
C LEU A 294 -0.50 18.50 -14.12
N LYS A 295 0.69 18.25 -13.58
CA LYS A 295 1.89 19.04 -13.82
C LYS A 295 3.07 18.16 -14.23
N THR A 296 3.72 18.47 -15.35
CA THR A 296 5.00 17.87 -15.71
C THR A 296 6.11 18.38 -14.79
N VAL A 297 6.78 17.46 -14.10
CA VAL A 297 7.92 17.75 -13.21
C VAL A 297 9.22 17.68 -13.99
N LYS A 298 9.34 16.69 -14.88
CA LYS A 298 10.55 16.46 -15.67
C LYS A 298 10.17 15.90 -17.03
N GLU A 299 10.86 16.38 -18.06
CA GLU A 299 10.81 15.82 -19.40
C GLU A 299 12.22 15.73 -19.98
N THR A 300 12.56 14.57 -20.54
CA THR A 300 13.84 14.29 -21.19
C THR A 300 13.56 13.69 -22.57
N GLN A 301 14.16 14.29 -23.60
CA GLN A 301 14.13 13.77 -24.96
C GLN A 301 15.52 13.26 -25.32
N TYR A 302 15.60 12.01 -25.81
CA TYR A 302 16.87 11.38 -26.18
C TYR A 302 17.05 11.46 -27.69
N ASN A 303 18.22 11.93 -28.13
CA ASN A 303 18.64 11.87 -29.53
C ASN A 303 20.05 11.28 -29.58
N ILE A 304 20.22 10.15 -30.29
CA ILE A 304 21.53 9.51 -30.52
C ILE A 304 21.81 9.59 -32.03
N PRO A 305 22.33 10.71 -32.53
CA PRO A 305 22.66 10.82 -33.95
C PRO A 305 23.81 9.87 -34.28
N ARG A 306 23.65 9.09 -35.35
CA ARG A 306 24.70 8.22 -35.87
C ARG A 306 25.86 9.08 -36.37
N LYS A 307 26.99 9.07 -35.66
CA LYS A 307 28.24 9.63 -36.17
C LYS A 307 28.86 8.63 -37.16
N VAL A 308 28.83 8.96 -38.44
CA VAL A 308 29.63 8.25 -39.45
C VAL A 308 31.07 8.74 -39.27
N LEU A 309 32.00 7.81 -39.01
CA LEU A 309 33.44 8.08 -38.96
C LEU A 309 34.01 8.15 -40.38
#